data_AF-A0A958J8J8-F1
#
_entry.id   AF-A0A958J8J8-F1
#
_cell.length_a   1.000
_cell.length_b   1.000
_cell.length_c   1.000
_cell.angle_alpha   90.00
_cell.angle_beta   90.00
_cell.angle_gamma   90.00
#
_symmetry.space_group_name_H-M   'P 1'
#
loop_
_entity.id
_entity.type
_entity.pdbx_description
1 polymer ?
#
loop_
_entity_poly.entity_id
_entity_poly.type
_entity_poly.pdbx_seq_one_letter_code
_entity_poly.pdbx_strand_id
1 'polypeptide(L)'
;VDASQLSTARIAARRGEVLAGAQRRVMDLVNAPSNQKTPEMLGDIARALGKSCGFSTTRLSREAMETLGLGGLLAVNQGSTLPPAFIIMEYRPKGK
;
A
#
# COMPACT_ATOMS: atom_id res chain seq x y z
N VAL A 1 15.86 -16.97 -32.99
CA VAL A 1 15.72 -16.05 -31.85
C VAL A 1 17.02 -16.09 -31.07
N ASP A 2 17.72 -14.97 -30.98
CA ASP A 2 19.03 -14.91 -30.33
C ASP A 2 18.90 -14.91 -28.79
N ALA A 3 19.92 -15.38 -28.08
CA ALA A 3 19.96 -15.46 -26.62
C ALA A 3 19.73 -14.09 -25.94
N SER A 4 20.21 -13.01 -26.57
CA SER A 4 19.99 -11.62 -26.14
C SER A 4 18.52 -11.17 -26.26
N GLN A 5 17.81 -11.64 -27.29
CA GLN A 5 16.39 -11.34 -27.46
C GLN A 5 15.55 -12.10 -26.43
N LEU A 6 15.91 -13.36 -26.13
CA LEU A 6 15.25 -14.16 -25.11
C LEU A 6 15.41 -13.57 -23.70
N SER A 7 16.59 -13.06 -23.34
CA SER A 7 16.82 -12.43 -22.03
C SER A 7 16.01 -11.14 -21.87
N THR A 8 16.00 -10.31 -22.92
CA THR A 8 15.21 -9.06 -22.95
C THR A 8 13.72 -9.35 -22.81
N ALA A 9 13.20 -10.32 -23.57
CA ALA A 9 11.80 -10.72 -23.51
C ALA A 9 11.40 -11.23 -22.10
N ARG A 10 12.26 -12.01 -21.44
CA ARG A 10 12.03 -12.49 -20.07
C ARG A 10 11.98 -11.36 -19.06
N ILE A 11 12.87 -10.38 -19.14
CA ILE A 11 12.88 -9.21 -18.25
C ILE A 11 11.59 -8.40 -18.45
N ALA A 12 11.20 -8.16 -19.69
CA ALA A 12 9.97 -7.42 -20.02
C ALA A 12 8.72 -8.16 -19.53
N ALA A 13 8.62 -9.47 -19.76
CA ALA A 13 7.52 -10.31 -19.29
C ALA A 13 7.42 -10.28 -17.75
N ARG A 14 8.55 -10.46 -17.06
CA ARG A 14 8.60 -10.39 -15.59
C ARG A 14 8.14 -9.03 -15.07
N ARG A 15 8.55 -7.94 -15.71
CA ARG A 15 8.08 -6.60 -15.35
C ARG A 15 6.57 -6.46 -15.56
N GLY A 16 6.06 -6.97 -16.67
CA GLY A 16 4.62 -7.02 -16.95
C GLY A 16 3.82 -7.76 -15.89
N GLU A 17 4.28 -8.95 -15.48
CA GLU A 17 3.67 -9.75 -14.41
C GLU A 17 3.59 -8.97 -13.08
N VAL A 18 4.67 -8.31 -12.69
CA VAL A 18 4.72 -7.52 -11.45
C VAL A 18 3.74 -6.35 -11.50
N LEU A 19 3.70 -5.62 -12.62
CA LEU A 19 2.79 -4.48 -12.80
C LEU A 19 1.32 -4.92 -12.83
N ALA A 20 1.00 -5.96 -13.59
CA ALA A 20 -0.35 -6.52 -13.66
C ALA A 20 -0.80 -7.06 -12.28
N GLY A 21 0.11 -7.72 -11.56
CA GLY A 21 -0.14 -8.19 -10.20
C GLY A 21 -0.44 -7.06 -9.22
N ALA A 22 0.32 -5.96 -9.28
CA ALA A 22 0.08 -4.78 -8.46
C ALA A 22 -1.27 -4.11 -8.79
N GLN A 23 -1.56 -3.93 -10.08
CA GLN A 23 -2.81 -3.35 -10.55
C GLN A 23 -4.03 -4.17 -10.11
N ARG A 24 -3.96 -5.49 -10.23
CA ARG A 24 -5.03 -6.39 -9.78
C ARG A 24 -5.32 -6.21 -8.28
N ARG A 25 -4.29 -6.16 -7.43
CA ARG A 25 -4.45 -5.94 -5.98
C ARG A 25 -5.11 -4.60 -5.67
N VAL A 26 -4.78 -3.54 -6.41
CA VAL A 26 -5.45 -2.23 -6.30
C VAL A 26 -6.93 -2.37 -6.66
N MET A 27 -7.25 -3.04 -7.77
CA MET A 27 -8.63 -3.24 -8.21
C MET A 27 -9.43 -4.09 -7.22
N ASP A 28 -8.84 -5.13 -6.63
CA ASP A 28 -9.47 -5.94 -5.59
C ASP A 28 -9.88 -5.06 -4.40
N LEU A 29 -9.01 -4.16 -3.94
CA LEU A 29 -9.28 -3.24 -2.85
C LEU A 29 -10.33 -2.17 -3.20
N VAL A 30 -10.24 -1.58 -4.40
CA VAL A 30 -11.19 -0.56 -4.86
C VAL A 30 -12.59 -1.15 -4.99
N ASN A 31 -12.69 -2.35 -5.57
CA ASN A 31 -13.96 -3.04 -5.82
C ASN A 31 -14.54 -3.73 -4.57
N ALA A 32 -13.73 -3.95 -3.52
CA ALA A 32 -14.22 -4.53 -2.28
C ALA A 32 -15.35 -3.69 -1.67
N PRO A 33 -16.36 -4.31 -1.03
CA PRO A 33 -17.39 -3.57 -0.32
C PRO A 33 -16.80 -2.83 0.89
N SER A 34 -17.46 -1.77 1.37
CA SER A 34 -16.95 -0.89 2.43
C SER A 34 -16.60 -1.62 3.73
N ASN A 35 -17.33 -2.69 4.07
CA ASN A 35 -17.07 -3.51 5.24
C ASN A 35 -15.79 -4.36 5.15
N GLN A 36 -15.18 -4.48 3.97
CA GLN A 36 -13.93 -5.22 3.74
C GLN A 36 -12.73 -4.31 3.45
N LYS A 37 -12.92 -2.97 3.51
CA LYS A 37 -11.86 -1.97 3.27
C LYS A 37 -11.88 -0.86 4.32
N THR A 38 -12.07 -1.23 5.57
CA THR A 38 -12.00 -0.29 6.69
C THR A 38 -10.60 0.34 6.79
N PRO A 39 -10.45 1.52 7.40
CA PRO A 39 -9.13 2.16 7.56
C PRO A 39 -8.11 1.26 8.26
N GLU A 40 -8.56 0.49 9.25
CA GLU A 40 -7.73 -0.49 9.95
C GLU A 40 -7.24 -1.60 9.02
N MET A 41 -8.15 -2.26 8.30
CA MET A 41 -7.82 -3.32 7.36
C MET A 41 -6.87 -2.82 6.26
N LEU A 42 -7.05 -1.58 5.80
CA LEU A 42 -6.16 -0.98 4.82
C LEU A 42 -4.71 -0.86 5.35
N GLY A 43 -4.56 -0.51 6.64
CA GLY A 43 -3.25 -0.48 7.31
C GLY A 43 -2.63 -1.87 7.42
N ASP A 44 -3.43 -2.90 7.70
CA ASP A 44 -2.95 -4.28 7.81
C ASP A 44 -2.54 -4.85 6.45
N ILE A 45 -3.30 -4.55 5.39
CA ILE A 45 -2.94 -4.87 4.01
C ILE A 45 -1.60 -4.22 3.66
N ALA A 46 -1.43 -2.92 3.93
CA ALA A 46 -0.17 -2.22 3.66
C ALA A 46 1.01 -2.85 4.42
N ARG A 47 0.82 -3.22 5.69
CA ARG A 47 1.84 -3.91 6.50
C ARG A 47 2.19 -5.29 5.93
N ALA A 48 1.20 -6.07 5.50
CA ALA A 48 1.42 -7.37 4.89
C ALA A 48 2.18 -7.25 3.56
N LEU A 49 1.81 -6.26 2.73
CA LEU A 49 2.52 -5.94 1.50
C LEU A 49 3.97 -5.55 1.78
N GLY A 50 4.22 -4.69 2.78
CA GLY A 50 5.56 -4.27 3.16
C GLY A 50 6.48 -5.43 3.52
N LYS A 51 5.98 -6.40 4.30
CA LYS A 51 6.71 -7.65 4.60
C LYS A 51 7.05 -8.44 3.34
N SER A 52 6.14 -8.53 2.38
CA SER A 52 6.33 -9.32 1.16
C SER A 52 7.17 -8.61 0.07
N CYS A 53 7.15 -7.28 0.04
CA CYS A 53 7.74 -6.46 -1.02
C CYS A 53 9.00 -5.69 -0.59
N GLY A 54 9.35 -5.71 0.70
CA GLY A 54 10.60 -5.14 1.21
C GLY A 54 10.53 -3.65 1.54
N PHE A 55 9.38 -3.16 2.02
CA PHE A 55 9.23 -1.79 2.53
C PHE A 55 8.67 -1.78 3.96
N SER A 56 9.01 -0.77 4.76
CA SER A 56 8.46 -0.62 6.11
C SER A 56 7.09 0.07 6.05
N THR A 57 6.25 -0.21 7.05
CA THR A 57 4.92 0.41 7.15
C THR A 57 4.66 0.85 8.58
N THR A 58 4.24 2.10 8.73
CA THR A 58 3.86 2.72 10.00
C THR A 58 2.43 3.21 9.90
N ARG A 59 1.58 2.82 10.85
CA ARG A 59 0.22 3.35 11.00
C ARG A 59 0.20 4.24 12.23
N LEU A 60 -0.15 5.52 12.08
CA LEU A 60 -0.26 6.42 13.22
C LEU A 60 -1.51 6.12 14.05
N SER A 61 -1.40 6.22 15.37
CA SER A 61 -2.56 6.19 16.27
C SER A 61 -3.31 7.53 16.21
N ARG A 62 -4.53 7.57 16.76
CA ARG A 62 -5.31 8.81 16.85
C ARG A 62 -4.55 9.89 17.63
N GLU A 63 -3.96 9.51 18.75
CA GLU A 63 -3.23 10.40 19.64
C GLU A 63 -1.98 10.96 18.94
N ALA A 64 -1.29 10.12 18.16
CA ALA A 64 -0.18 10.57 17.33
C ALA A 64 -0.63 11.56 16.25
N MET A 65 -1.79 11.32 15.61
CA MET A 65 -2.35 12.23 14.61
C MET A 65 -2.76 13.58 15.23
N GLU A 66 -3.31 13.58 16.44
CA GLU A 66 -3.64 14.79 17.20
C GLU A 66 -2.37 15.57 17.56
N THR A 67 -1.35 14.88 18.08
CA THR A 67 -0.05 15.47 18.45
C THR A 67 0.67 16.08 17.26
N LEU A 68 0.58 15.43 16.09
CA LEU A 68 1.18 15.91 14.84
C LEU A 68 0.34 17.01 14.15
N GLY A 69 -0.80 17.41 14.71
CA GLY A 69 -1.64 18.48 14.17
C GLY A 69 -2.38 18.10 12.89
N LEU A 70 -2.72 16.82 12.69
CA LEU A 70 -3.44 16.34 11.50
C LEU A 70 -4.96 16.67 11.55
N GLY A 71 -5.30 17.90 11.92
CA GLY A 71 -6.66 18.36 12.16
C GLY A 71 -7.60 18.22 10.97
N GLY A 72 -7.11 18.38 9.73
CA GLY A 72 -7.92 18.20 8.53
C GLY A 72 -8.41 16.75 8.36
N LEU A 73 -7.54 15.77 8.58
CA LEU A 73 -7.91 14.35 8.53
C LEU A 73 -8.87 14.00 9.67
N LEU A 74 -8.56 14.47 10.89
CA LEU A 74 -9.38 14.21 12.07
C LEU A 74 -10.77 14.82 11.93
N ALA A 75 -10.90 16.03 11.40
CA ALA A 75 -12.18 16.71 11.17
C ALA A 75 -13.08 15.91 10.21
N VAL A 76 -12.53 15.41 9.09
CA VAL A 76 -13.29 14.55 8.15
C VAL A 76 -13.73 13.25 8.81
N ASN A 77 -12.89 12.65 9.66
CA ASN A 77 -13.20 11.39 10.34
C ASN A 77 -14.29 11.53 11.43
N GLN A 78 -14.63 12.74 11.91
CA GLN A 78 -15.65 12.92 12.95
C GLN A 78 -17.03 12.34 12.59
N GLY A 79 -17.33 12.19 11.30
CA GLY A 79 -18.57 11.55 10.82
C GLY A 79 -18.53 10.01 10.79
N SER A 80 -17.44 9.37 11.19
CA SER A 80 -17.22 7.92 11.11
C SER A 80 -17.15 7.29 12.50
N THR A 81 -17.79 6.13 12.67
CA THR A 81 -17.60 5.29 13.86
C THR A 81 -16.27 4.53 13.86
N LEU A 82 -15.66 4.39 12.67
CA LEU A 82 -14.36 3.76 12.52
C LEU A 82 -13.24 4.78 12.71
N PRO A 83 -12.17 4.44 13.46
CA PRO A 83 -11.02 5.32 13.65
C PRO A 83 -10.32 5.62 12.31
N PRO A 84 -9.66 6.78 12.19
CA PRO A 84 -8.90 7.11 11.00
C PRO A 84 -7.61 6.27 10.98
N ALA A 85 -7.04 6.11 9.79
CA ALA A 85 -5.72 5.53 9.63
C ALA A 85 -4.86 6.47 8.79
N PHE A 86 -3.67 6.79 9.29
CA PHE A 86 -2.62 7.44 8.51
C PHE A 86 -1.51 6.43 8.28
N ILE A 87 -1.36 5.97 7.04
CA ILE A 87 -0.48 4.86 6.66
C ILE A 87 0.72 5.42 5.91
N ILE A 88 1.90 5.21 6.46
CA ILE A 88 3.18 5.61 5.89
C ILE A 88 3.88 4.34 5.40
N MET A 89 4.25 4.29 4.12
CA MET A 89 5.02 3.21 3.51
C MET A 89 6.36 3.75 3.05
N GLU A 90 7.47 3.16 3.50
CA GLU A 90 8.82 3.62 3.19
C GLU A 90 9.65 2.51 2.57
N TYR A 91 10.15 2.77 1.35
CA TYR A 91 11.05 1.86 0.65
C TYR A 91 12.46 2.44 0.63
N ARG A 92 13.43 1.70 1.20
CA ARG A 92 14.85 2.06 1.22
C ARG A 92 15.66 0.96 0.53
N PRO A 93 15.95 1.07 -0.78
CA PRO A 93 16.76 0.08 -1.48
C PRO A 93 18.19 0.05 -0.93
N LYS A 94 18.79 -1.13 -0.83
CA LYS A 94 20.20 -1.25 -0.45
C LYS A 94 21.06 -0.72 -1.60
N GLY A 95 21.95 0.24 -1.32
CA GLY A 95 22.96 0.72 -2.28
C GLY A 95 22.51 1.78 -3.28
N LYS A 96 21.46 2.55 -2.96
CA LYS A 96 21.13 3.82 -3.62
C LYS A 96 20.95 4.92 -2.59
#